data_AF-A0AAC9SY56-F1
#
_entry.id   AF-A0AAC9SY56-F1
#
_cell.length_a   1.000
_cell.length_b   1.000
_cell.length_c   1.000
_cell.angle_alpha   90.00
_cell.angle_beta   90.00
_cell.angle_gamma   90.00
#
_symmetry.space_group_name_H-M   'P 1'
#
loop_
_entity.id
_entity.type
_entity.pdbx_description
1 polymer ?
#
loop_
_entity_poly.entity_id
_entity_poly.type
_entity_poly.pdbx_seq_one_letter_code
_entity_poly.pdbx_strand_id
1 'polypeptide(L)'
;MKLSSTRLIHPELPNNGGYSTWFAELRGYDHDPENLIALGSASIVLFRDARWNPGFYDRMDEVDADMELIAAAVRDPSGAAADELFDEFGGDLIVIDRVSIEPEYRGKGLSHLLVDAAAEALSPDGVIALLPMPPGDERPENVAKLQRHWTDAGFIEHRLGVFVRAAVRAEGKS
;
A
#
# COMPACT_ATOMS: atom_id res chain seq x y z
N MET A 1 -10.73 3.59 23.33
CA MET A 1 -10.42 4.15 21.99
C MET A 1 -11.31 3.54 20.92
N LYS A 2 -12.09 4.37 20.25
CA LYS A 2 -12.91 4.07 19.07
C LYS A 2 -12.22 4.61 17.82
N LEU A 3 -12.33 3.89 16.70
CA LEU A 3 -11.86 4.36 15.40
C LEU A 3 -12.89 5.32 14.81
N SER A 4 -12.44 6.46 14.29
CA SER A 4 -13.32 7.47 13.69
C SER A 4 -13.36 7.34 12.18
N SER A 5 -12.19 7.36 11.55
CA SER A 5 -12.11 7.50 10.10
C SER A 5 -10.66 7.37 9.62
N THR A 6 -10.50 6.82 8.42
CA THR A 6 -9.29 7.01 7.61
C THR A 6 -9.48 8.27 6.76
N ARG A 7 -8.54 9.21 6.84
CA ARG A 7 -8.54 10.42 6.01
C ARG A 7 -7.50 10.25 4.91
N LEU A 8 -7.93 10.31 3.65
CA LEU A 8 -7.03 10.46 2.52
C LEU A 8 -6.73 11.94 2.29
N ILE A 9 -5.45 12.25 2.13
CA ILE A 9 -4.94 13.57 1.84
C ILE A 9 -4.17 13.45 0.54
N HIS A 10 -4.67 14.08 -0.52
CA HIS A 10 -3.92 14.25 -1.76
C HIS A 10 -2.90 15.36 -1.51
N PRO A 11 -1.58 15.12 -1.57
CA PRO A 11 -0.59 16.18 -1.59
C PRO A 11 -0.83 17.03 -2.85
N GLU A 12 -0.75 18.36 -2.75
CA GLU A 12 -1.08 19.32 -3.83
C GLU A 12 -0.19 19.25 -5.09
N LEU A 13 0.48 18.13 -5.35
CA LEU A 13 1.30 17.94 -6.53
C LEU A 13 0.43 17.59 -7.74
N PRO A 14 0.68 18.22 -8.91
CA PRO A 14 -0.05 17.91 -10.12
C PRO A 14 0.12 16.44 -10.47
N ASN A 15 -0.94 15.88 -11.05
CA ASN A 15 -0.95 14.55 -11.64
C ASN A 15 0.23 14.46 -12.64
N ASN A 16 1.33 13.80 -12.27
CA ASN A 16 2.61 13.78 -13.01
C ASN A 16 2.54 12.88 -14.28
N GLY A 17 1.38 12.84 -14.91
CA GLY A 17 1.18 12.15 -16.19
C GLY A 17 1.29 10.63 -16.11
N GLY A 18 1.00 9.99 -14.97
CA GLY A 18 0.97 8.52 -14.88
C GLY A 18 0.83 7.91 -13.49
N TYR A 19 1.04 8.68 -12.42
CA TYR A 19 0.78 8.27 -11.04
C TYR A 19 0.35 9.45 -10.17
N SER A 20 -0.18 9.14 -9.00
CA SER A 20 -0.51 10.10 -7.94
C SER A 20 0.04 9.59 -6.60
N THR A 21 0.58 10.49 -5.78
CA THR A 21 0.96 10.16 -4.41
C THR A 21 -0.16 10.54 -3.46
N TRP A 22 -0.31 9.80 -2.37
CA TRP A 22 -1.36 9.98 -1.39
C TRP A 22 -0.81 9.77 0.00
N PHE A 23 -1.36 10.49 0.96
CA PHE A 23 -1.11 10.28 2.37
C PHE A 23 -2.42 9.87 3.05
N ALA A 24 -2.43 8.68 3.66
CA ALA A 24 -3.56 8.21 4.45
C ALA A 24 -3.24 8.38 5.93
N GLU A 25 -4.20 8.88 6.70
CA GLU A 25 -4.07 9.03 8.15
C GLU A 25 -5.22 8.32 8.86
N LEU A 26 -4.89 7.43 9.81
CA LEU A 26 -5.86 6.78 10.67
C LEU A 26 -6.08 7.63 11.93
N ARG A 27 -7.32 8.01 12.20
CA ARG A 27 -7.68 8.78 13.40
C ARG A 27 -8.64 8.01 14.31
N GLY A 28 -8.49 8.23 15.61
CA GLY A 28 -9.38 7.71 16.64
C GLY A 28 -9.64 8.72 17.76
N TYR A 29 -10.52 8.35 18.67
CA TYR A 29 -10.86 9.13 19.85
C TYR A 29 -11.20 8.19 21.01
N ASP A 30 -11.10 8.66 22.25
CA ASP A 30 -11.46 7.84 23.41
C ASP A 30 -12.88 8.11 23.92
N HIS A 31 -13.18 9.36 24.24
CA HIS A 31 -14.46 9.78 24.80
C HIS A 31 -15.15 10.91 24.02
N ASP A 32 -14.38 11.78 23.37
CA ASP A 32 -14.87 12.94 22.65
C ASP A 32 -14.58 12.80 21.14
N PRO A 33 -15.61 12.63 20.29
CA PRO A 33 -15.43 12.49 18.85
C PRO A 33 -14.91 13.76 18.17
N GLU A 34 -14.97 14.92 18.83
CA GLU A 34 -14.39 16.17 18.30
C GLU A 34 -12.86 16.21 18.50
N ASN A 35 -12.33 15.42 19.44
CA ASN A 35 -10.90 15.35 19.74
C ASN A 35 -10.25 14.12 19.10
N LEU A 36 -10.05 14.21 17.79
CA LEU A 36 -9.39 13.16 17.01
C LEU A 36 -7.86 13.20 17.17
N ILE A 37 -7.29 12.05 17.52
CA ILE A 37 -5.84 11.83 17.56
C ILE A 37 -5.39 10.96 16.39
N ALA A 38 -4.20 11.25 15.85
CA ALA A 38 -3.57 10.42 14.83
C ALA A 38 -3.05 9.12 15.48
N LEU A 39 -3.40 7.98 14.89
CA LEU A 39 -2.99 6.65 15.34
C LEU A 39 -1.87 6.06 14.47
N GLY A 40 -1.79 6.55 13.24
CA GLY A 40 -0.83 6.10 12.25
C GLY A 40 -1.09 6.71 10.87
N SER A 41 -0.16 6.46 9.97
CA SER A 41 -0.19 7.00 8.61
C SER A 41 0.41 6.04 7.59
N ALA A 42 0.06 6.26 6.32
CA ALA A 42 0.63 5.56 5.19
C ALA A 42 0.93 6.52 4.04
N SER A 43 2.12 6.38 3.45
CA SER A 43 2.49 6.97 2.16
C SER A 43 2.15 5.97 1.06
N ILE A 44 1.41 6.42 0.05
CA ILE A 44 0.85 5.56 -0.98
C ILE A 44 1.14 6.17 -2.36
N VAL A 45 1.47 5.32 -3.32
CA VAL A 45 1.64 5.70 -4.72
C VAL A 45 0.63 4.91 -5.55
N LEU A 46 -0.22 5.61 -6.29
CA LEU A 46 -1.25 5.01 -7.13
C LEU A 46 -0.89 5.22 -8.60
N PHE A 47 -0.72 4.10 -9.31
CA PHE A 47 -0.59 4.05 -10.75
C PHE A 47 -1.91 3.57 -11.35
N ARG A 48 -2.53 4.41 -12.17
CA ARG A 48 -3.70 4.03 -12.95
C ARG A 48 -3.27 3.29 -14.21
N ASP A 49 -3.99 2.23 -14.55
CA ASP A 49 -3.72 1.40 -15.73
C ASP A 49 -2.24 1.00 -15.83
N ALA A 50 -1.64 0.64 -14.70
CA ALA A 50 -0.21 0.31 -14.57
C ALA A 50 0.23 -0.75 -15.58
N ARG A 51 -0.67 -1.69 -15.93
CA ARG A 51 -0.49 -2.70 -16.97
C ARG A 51 -0.07 -2.10 -18.33
N TRP A 52 -0.72 -1.02 -18.74
CA TRP A 52 -0.56 -0.45 -20.08
C TRP A 52 0.28 0.82 -20.11
N ASN A 53 0.76 1.27 -18.95
CA ASN A 53 1.48 2.53 -18.86
C ASN A 53 2.90 2.39 -19.45
N PRO A 54 3.20 3.02 -20.61
CA PRO A 54 4.48 2.81 -21.30
C PRO A 54 5.69 3.37 -20.55
N GLY A 55 5.49 4.35 -19.65
CA GLY A 55 6.55 4.92 -18.81
C GLY A 55 6.44 4.48 -17.35
N PHE A 56 5.92 3.28 -17.08
CA PHE A 56 5.75 2.76 -15.72
C PHE A 56 7.09 2.71 -14.97
N TYR A 57 8.13 2.13 -15.58
CA TYR A 57 9.44 1.99 -14.94
C TYR A 57 10.09 3.34 -14.65
N ASP A 58 10.18 4.21 -15.67
CA ASP A 58 10.77 5.54 -15.51
C ASP A 58 10.09 6.32 -14.39
N ARG A 59 8.75 6.21 -14.27
CA ARG A 59 8.00 6.87 -13.20
C ARG A 59 8.16 6.23 -11.82
N MET A 60 8.38 4.92 -11.74
CA MET A 60 8.70 4.27 -10.46
C MET A 60 10.09 4.70 -9.99
N ASP A 61 11.06 4.73 -10.90
CA ASP A 61 12.44 5.20 -10.64
C ASP A 61 12.48 6.66 -10.18
N GLU A 62 11.60 7.52 -10.71
CA GLU A 62 11.45 8.91 -10.27
C GLU A 62 10.92 9.08 -8.83
N VAL A 63 10.23 8.07 -8.27
CA VAL A 63 9.58 8.19 -6.96
C VAL A 63 10.55 7.88 -5.82
N ASP A 64 11.15 6.68 -5.81
CA ASP A 64 12.14 6.25 -4.82
C ASP A 64 12.89 4.99 -5.31
N ALA A 65 14.09 4.73 -4.80
CA ALA A 65 14.88 3.55 -5.13
C ALA A 65 14.17 2.24 -4.74
N ASP A 66 13.40 2.24 -3.65
CA ASP A 66 12.60 1.07 -3.22
C ASP A 66 11.49 0.73 -4.23
N MET A 67 11.04 1.72 -5.02
CA MET A 67 10.03 1.53 -6.05
C MET A 67 10.58 0.76 -7.26
N GLU A 68 11.90 0.80 -7.52
CA GLU A 68 12.52 0.01 -8.60
C GLU A 68 12.29 -1.50 -8.40
N LEU A 69 12.44 -1.99 -7.17
CA LEU A 69 12.21 -3.40 -6.83
C LEU A 69 10.74 -3.80 -7.00
N ILE A 70 9.82 -2.95 -6.58
CA ILE A 70 8.37 -3.17 -6.75
C ILE A 70 8.02 -3.15 -8.23
N ALA A 71 8.59 -2.23 -9.01
CA ALA A 71 8.38 -2.15 -10.44
C ALA A 71 8.82 -3.43 -11.15
N ALA A 72 10.04 -3.91 -10.85
CA ALA A 72 10.61 -5.13 -11.41
C ALA A 72 9.89 -6.42 -10.96
N ALA A 73 9.24 -6.40 -9.79
CA ALA A 73 8.44 -7.52 -9.30
C ALA A 73 7.06 -7.57 -9.98
N VAL A 74 6.39 -6.42 -10.11
CA VAL A 74 5.03 -6.29 -10.66
C VAL A 74 5.03 -6.38 -12.19
N ARG A 75 6.03 -5.78 -12.82
CA ARG A 75 6.25 -5.85 -14.26
C ARG A 75 7.62 -6.48 -14.45
N ASP A 76 7.69 -7.60 -15.16
CA ASP A 76 8.99 -8.12 -15.57
C ASP A 76 9.54 -7.20 -16.67
N PRO A 77 10.84 -6.82 -16.65
CA PRO A 77 11.45 -6.03 -17.74
C PRO A 77 11.29 -6.68 -19.12
N SER A 78 11.15 -8.01 -19.18
CA SER A 78 10.86 -8.77 -20.40
C SER A 78 9.40 -8.70 -20.88
N GLY A 79 8.48 -8.20 -20.04
CA GLY A 79 7.06 -8.03 -20.36
C GLY A 79 6.16 -9.25 -20.13
N ALA A 80 6.72 -10.44 -19.86
CA ALA A 80 5.93 -11.69 -19.83
C ALA A 80 5.17 -11.95 -18.51
N ALA A 81 5.66 -11.48 -17.36
CA ALA A 81 5.03 -11.78 -16.06
C ALA A 81 3.99 -10.75 -15.59
N ALA A 82 3.90 -9.60 -16.28
CA ALA A 82 3.02 -8.51 -15.87
C ALA A 82 1.54 -8.86 -16.06
N ASP A 83 1.22 -9.68 -17.07
CA ASP A 83 -0.15 -9.97 -17.43
C ASP A 83 -0.87 -10.81 -16.36
N GLU A 84 -0.20 -11.78 -15.72
CA GLU A 84 -0.84 -12.67 -14.75
C GLU A 84 -1.35 -11.93 -13.51
N LEU A 85 -0.55 -11.03 -12.94
CA LEU A 85 -0.93 -10.28 -11.73
C LEU A 85 -2.10 -9.33 -12.01
N PHE A 86 -2.07 -8.59 -13.11
CA PHE A 86 -3.13 -7.64 -13.46
C PHE A 86 -4.37 -8.32 -14.03
N ASP A 87 -4.25 -9.51 -14.63
CA ASP A 87 -5.38 -10.35 -15.02
C ASP A 87 -6.16 -10.86 -13.78
N GLU A 88 -5.47 -11.12 -12.66
CA GLU A 88 -6.07 -11.56 -11.41
C GLU A 88 -6.66 -10.40 -10.58
N PHE A 89 -5.97 -9.25 -10.53
CA PHE A 89 -6.23 -8.19 -9.54
C PHE A 89 -6.62 -6.82 -10.11
N GLY A 90 -6.80 -6.68 -11.43
CA GLY A 90 -7.23 -5.44 -12.10
C GLY A 90 -6.08 -4.60 -12.66
N GLY A 91 -6.37 -3.45 -13.27
CA GLY A 91 -5.38 -2.65 -14.02
C GLY A 91 -4.56 -1.64 -13.19
N ASP A 92 -5.04 -1.31 -11.99
CA ASP A 92 -4.44 -0.28 -11.13
C ASP A 92 -3.48 -0.89 -10.11
N LEU A 93 -2.36 -0.20 -9.85
CA LEU A 93 -1.38 -0.59 -8.84
C LEU A 93 -1.35 0.45 -7.70
N ILE A 94 -1.56 -0.03 -6.48
CA ILE A 94 -1.47 0.72 -5.23
C ILE A 94 -0.20 0.28 -4.52
N VAL A 95 0.84 1.11 -4.54
CA VAL A 95 2.08 0.82 -3.83
C VAL A 95 2.02 1.45 -2.45
N ILE A 96 2.18 0.64 -1.41
CA ILE A 96 2.35 1.12 -0.04
C ILE A 96 3.84 1.33 0.21
N ASP A 97 4.26 2.58 0.09
CA ASP A 97 5.65 2.99 0.27
C ASP A 97 6.06 2.90 1.74
N ARG A 98 5.27 3.51 2.62
CA ARG A 98 5.56 3.52 4.06
C ARG A 98 4.31 3.41 4.89
N VAL A 99 4.38 2.67 5.99
CA VAL A 99 3.35 2.64 7.03
C VAL A 99 3.99 2.92 8.38
N SER A 100 3.40 3.82 9.15
CA SER A 100 3.80 4.11 10.52
C SER A 100 2.59 4.01 11.44
N ILE A 101 2.74 3.31 12.56
CA ILE A 101 1.76 3.27 13.65
C ILE A 101 2.44 3.82 14.89
N GLU A 102 1.76 4.71 15.61
CA GLU A 102 2.28 5.28 16.85
C GLU A 102 2.59 4.16 17.86
N PRO A 103 3.71 4.23 18.59
CA PRO A 103 4.21 3.14 19.43
C PRO A 103 3.16 2.54 20.38
N GLU A 104 2.33 3.38 20.99
CA GLU A 104 1.26 3.01 21.93
C GLU A 104 0.06 2.28 21.31
N TYR A 105 -0.04 2.28 19.97
CA TYR A 105 -1.11 1.62 19.21
C TYR A 105 -0.64 0.43 18.37
N ARG A 106 0.65 0.10 18.40
CA ARG A 106 1.21 -1.08 17.71
C ARG A 106 0.65 -2.38 18.26
N GLY A 107 0.69 -3.44 17.43
CA GLY A 107 0.20 -4.77 17.80
C GLY A 107 -1.32 -4.92 17.81
N LYS A 108 -2.07 -3.89 17.39
CA LYS A 108 -3.54 -3.88 17.37
C LYS A 108 -4.13 -4.06 15.96
N GLY A 109 -3.30 -4.40 14.97
CA GLY A 109 -3.74 -4.56 13.58
C GLY A 109 -4.04 -3.26 12.82
N LEU A 110 -3.75 -2.08 13.39
CA LEU A 110 -4.14 -0.81 12.76
C LEU A 110 -3.53 -0.56 11.38
N SER A 111 -2.36 -1.13 11.08
CA SER A 111 -1.70 -0.99 9.79
C SER A 111 -2.48 -1.63 8.64
N HIS A 112 -3.09 -2.80 8.86
CA HIS A 112 -3.92 -3.41 7.81
C HIS A 112 -5.20 -2.61 7.60
N LEU A 113 -5.87 -2.17 8.67
CA LEU A 113 -7.09 -1.35 8.56
C LEU A 113 -6.84 -0.06 7.79
N LEU A 114 -5.70 0.58 8.03
CA LEU A 114 -5.30 1.78 7.30
C LEU A 114 -5.07 1.50 5.82
N VAL A 115 -4.31 0.45 5.49
CA VAL A 115 -4.03 0.05 4.10
C VAL A 115 -5.31 -0.36 3.37
N ASP A 116 -6.17 -1.15 4.00
CA ASP A 116 -7.45 -1.61 3.44
C ASP A 116 -8.37 -0.41 3.13
N ALA A 117 -8.57 0.46 4.12
CA ALA A 117 -9.42 1.64 3.95
C ALA A 117 -8.88 2.62 2.90
N ALA A 118 -7.56 2.76 2.79
CA ALA A 118 -6.95 3.58 1.77
C ALA A 118 -7.11 2.94 0.38
N ALA A 119 -6.89 1.63 0.27
CA ALA A 119 -7.02 0.90 -0.98
C ALA A 119 -8.46 0.91 -1.51
N GLU A 120 -9.45 0.67 -0.65
CA GLU A 120 -10.88 0.73 -0.97
C GLU A 120 -11.27 2.10 -1.55
N ALA A 121 -10.75 3.18 -0.97
CA ALA A 121 -11.06 4.53 -1.41
C ALA A 121 -10.29 4.97 -2.68
N LEU A 122 -9.10 4.42 -2.94
CA LEU A 122 -8.28 4.78 -4.10
C LEU A 122 -8.58 3.93 -5.33
N SER A 123 -8.60 2.61 -5.17
CA SER A 123 -8.87 1.65 -6.25
C SER A 123 -9.35 0.30 -5.68
N PRO A 124 -10.67 0.10 -5.53
CA PRO A 124 -11.22 -1.12 -4.92
C PRO A 124 -10.97 -2.39 -5.74
N ASP A 125 -10.77 -2.26 -7.05
CA ASP A 125 -10.40 -3.36 -7.96
C ASP A 125 -8.91 -3.27 -8.37
N GLY A 126 -8.04 -2.69 -7.53
CA GLY A 126 -6.60 -2.60 -7.79
C GLY A 126 -5.79 -3.72 -7.12
N VAL A 127 -4.51 -3.80 -7.48
CA VAL A 127 -3.52 -4.62 -6.75
C VAL A 127 -2.74 -3.75 -5.77
N ILE A 128 -2.63 -4.21 -4.52
CA ILE A 128 -1.78 -3.59 -3.52
C ILE A 128 -0.41 -4.28 -3.56
N ALA A 129 0.67 -3.51 -3.64
CA ALA A 129 2.04 -4.01 -3.55
C ALA A 129 2.82 -3.29 -2.45
N LEU A 130 3.69 -4.03 -1.74
CA LEU A 130 4.59 -3.47 -0.74
C LEU A 130 5.87 -4.29 -0.60
N LEU A 131 6.95 -3.64 -0.18
CA LEU A 131 8.18 -4.29 0.24
C LEU A 131 8.26 -4.26 1.77
N PRO A 132 8.09 -5.39 2.47
CA PRO A 132 8.01 -5.40 3.93
C PRO A 132 9.41 -5.29 4.57
N MET A 133 9.98 -4.09 4.57
CA MET A 133 11.29 -3.78 5.14
C MET A 133 11.19 -2.83 6.35
N PRO A 134 11.70 -3.18 7.54
CA PRO A 134 11.72 -2.29 8.69
C PRO A 134 12.78 -1.17 8.50
N PRO A 135 12.39 0.12 8.50
CA PRO A 135 13.33 1.20 8.25
C PRO A 135 14.36 1.30 9.40
N GLY A 136 15.65 1.17 9.04
CA GLY A 136 16.77 1.31 9.98
C GLY A 136 17.04 0.09 10.86
N ASP A 137 16.36 -1.05 10.67
CA ASP A 137 16.58 -2.27 11.44
C ASP A 137 16.34 -3.55 10.62
N GLU A 138 17.13 -3.70 9.56
CA GLU A 138 17.03 -4.78 8.54
C GLU A 138 17.55 -6.14 9.02
N ARG A 139 17.62 -6.37 10.34
CA ARG A 139 18.01 -7.67 10.88
C ARG A 139 17.03 -8.75 10.40
N PRO A 140 17.50 -9.95 10.00
CA PRO A 140 16.64 -10.97 9.42
C PRO A 140 15.40 -11.33 10.25
N GLU A 141 15.52 -11.33 11.58
CA GLU A 141 14.41 -11.61 12.48
C GLU A 141 13.32 -10.53 12.47
N ASN A 142 13.66 -9.28 12.17
CA ASN A 142 12.71 -8.18 12.11
C ASN A 142 12.02 -8.14 10.74
N VAL A 143 12.78 -8.39 9.67
CA VAL A 143 12.24 -8.60 8.32
C VAL A 143 11.22 -9.74 8.34
N ALA A 144 11.59 -10.90 8.91
CA ALA A 144 10.69 -12.06 8.99
C ALA A 144 9.42 -11.79 9.81
N LYS A 145 9.51 -10.99 10.90
CA LYS A 145 8.33 -10.56 11.67
C LYS A 145 7.41 -9.67 10.84
N LEU A 146 7.97 -8.72 10.09
CA LEU A 146 7.20 -7.80 9.27
C LEU A 146 6.55 -8.52 8.08
N GLN A 147 7.29 -9.42 7.42
CA GLN A 147 6.76 -10.31 6.39
C GLN A 147 5.59 -11.13 6.92
N ARG A 148 5.75 -11.80 8.08
CA ARG A 148 4.66 -12.56 8.71
C ARG A 148 3.44 -11.69 9.00
N HIS A 149 3.64 -10.47 9.53
CA HIS A 149 2.55 -9.53 9.79
C HIS A 149 1.73 -9.23 8.52
N TRP A 150 2.38 -9.05 7.38
CA TRP A 150 1.67 -8.82 6.11
C TRP A 150 1.09 -10.09 5.50
N THR A 151 1.72 -11.25 5.69
CA THR A 151 1.12 -12.54 5.34
C THR A 151 -0.18 -12.79 6.11
N ASP A 152 -0.18 -12.52 7.41
CA ASP A 152 -1.36 -12.65 8.27
C ASP A 152 -2.49 -11.67 7.85
N ALA A 153 -2.13 -10.57 7.16
CA ALA A 153 -3.06 -9.63 6.54
C ALA A 153 -3.52 -10.05 5.13
N GLY A 154 -3.16 -11.25 4.67
CA GLY A 154 -3.57 -11.83 3.40
C GLY A 154 -2.69 -11.46 2.21
N PHE A 155 -1.54 -10.82 2.42
CA PHE A 155 -0.57 -10.63 1.34
C PHE A 155 0.17 -11.93 1.05
N ILE A 156 0.45 -12.17 -0.22
CA ILE A 156 1.30 -13.28 -0.67
C ILE A 156 2.64 -12.73 -1.12
N GLU A 157 3.72 -13.44 -0.79
CA GLU A 157 5.02 -13.15 -1.39
C GLU A 157 4.95 -13.45 -2.88
N HIS A 158 5.39 -12.49 -3.69
CA HIS A 158 5.40 -12.60 -5.14
C HIS A 158 6.83 -12.78 -5.65
N ARG A 159 7.47 -11.72 -6.15
CA ARG A 159 8.83 -11.72 -6.70
C ARG A 159 9.69 -10.71 -5.98
N LEU A 160 10.99 -10.98 -5.92
CA LEU A 160 11.99 -10.05 -5.36
C LEU A 160 11.66 -9.61 -3.92
N GLY A 161 10.99 -10.45 -3.13
CA GLY A 161 10.57 -10.14 -1.77
C GLY A 161 9.40 -9.16 -1.67
N VAL A 162 8.77 -8.79 -2.78
CA VAL A 162 7.58 -7.93 -2.84
C VAL A 162 6.34 -8.75 -2.52
N PHE A 163 5.47 -8.16 -1.71
CA PHE A 163 4.23 -8.76 -1.26
C PHE A 163 3.07 -8.09 -1.98
N VAL A 164 2.14 -8.90 -2.48
CA VAL A 164 0.96 -8.41 -3.23
C VAL A 164 -0.33 -8.96 -2.65
N ARG A 165 -1.41 -8.22 -2.85
CA ARG A 165 -2.78 -8.63 -2.49
C ARG A 165 -3.77 -7.85 -3.34
N ALA A 166 -4.92 -8.43 -3.65
CA ALA A 166 -6.06 -7.66 -4.15
C ALA A 166 -6.44 -6.53 -3.16
N ALA A 167 -6.90 -5.39 -3.67
CA ALA A 167 -7.45 -4.30 -2.84
C ALA A 167 -8.78 -4.63 -2.15
N VAL A 168 -9.31 -5.84 -2.36
CA VAL A 168 -10.61 -6.35 -1.91
C VAL A 168 -11.78 -5.65 -2.63
N ARG A 169 -12.49 -6.43 -3.45
CA ARG A 169 -13.92 -6.21 -3.66
C ARG A 169 -14.60 -6.44 -2.33
N ALA A 170 -15.25 -5.42 -1.76
CA ALA A 170 -16.23 -5.65 -0.71
C ALA A 170 -17.19 -6.73 -1.24
N GLU A 171 -17.09 -7.96 -0.73
CA GLU A 171 -18.18 -8.91 -0.89
C GLU A 171 -19.40 -8.18 -0.34
N GLY A 172 -20.32 -7.86 -1.24
CA GLY A 172 -21.58 -7.24 -0.88
C GLY A 172 -22.15 -8.05 0.26
N LYS A 173 -22.29 -7.42 1.43
CA LYS A 173 -23.29 -7.85 2.39
C LYS A 173 -24.63 -7.77 1.66
N SER A 174 -25.02 -8.88 1.03
CA SER A 174 -26.37 -9.15 0.57
C SER A 174 -27.32 -9.17 1.77
#